data_AF-A0A9P6E669-F1
#
_entry.id   AF-A0A9P6E669-F1
#
_cell.length_a   1.000
_cell.length_b   1.000
_cell.length_c   1.000
_cell.angle_alpha   90.00
_cell.angle_beta   90.00
_cell.angle_gamma   90.00
#
_symmetry.space_group_name_H-M   'P 1'
#
loop_
_entity.id
_entity.type
_entity.pdbx_description
1 polymer ?
#
loop_
_entity_poly.entity_id
_entity_poly.type
_entity_poly.pdbx_seq_one_letter_code
_entity_poly.pdbx_strand_id
1 'polypeptide(L)'
;QLVWEANILSYVDYVYEKTKVHGNSSALRVPPNLPKQVPLLGPTFVPPSYRHVMKRSTVPKIVPETAYIVALTVVHPFYHSGTISICPQCGDSKNVNWDSWTGTGGREVQGLYRNERVIGYQLRCKTCQGKPKEERKQGFCFATTNQIFWEKWEHWKIPRSIPIFNKRLAVTRNLYDLIIELRPTSTAAGLAEHIRRNTHPGQLRYNQLHEFSAPDDPSCYNDAPITNDIITDIYLDFTKRFREPESVAYCKTRTAQSLSLDNTFKSASKAVVVDSDGKRTRLFTGGILSVINEVSETMGWVSDSKLNTILSNHMKALLSNSVAC
;
A
#
# COMPACT_ATOMS: atom_id res chain seq x y z
N GLN A 1 23.39 7.71 -9.34
CA GLN A 1 22.27 6.74 -9.29
C GLN A 1 22.26 5.75 -10.48
N LEU A 2 22.13 6.18 -11.74
CA LEU A 2 21.90 5.27 -12.88
C LEU A 2 22.95 4.16 -13.05
N VAL A 3 24.24 4.44 -12.84
CA VAL A 3 25.32 3.44 -12.90
C VAL A 3 25.13 2.34 -11.85
N TRP A 4 24.68 2.72 -10.65
CA TRP A 4 24.38 1.77 -9.57
C TRP A 4 23.23 0.83 -9.96
N GLU A 5 22.16 1.40 -10.53
CA GLU A 5 21.02 0.61 -11.02
C GLU A 5 21.43 -0.33 -12.15
N ALA A 6 22.17 0.16 -13.16
CA ALA A 6 22.63 -0.65 -14.29
C ALA A 6 23.46 -1.86 -13.87
N ASN A 7 24.36 -1.69 -12.89
CA ASN A 7 25.16 -2.78 -12.33
C ASN A 7 24.29 -3.82 -11.62
N ILE A 8 23.29 -3.38 -10.86
CA ILE A 8 22.34 -4.29 -10.19
C ILE A 8 21.51 -5.05 -11.21
N LEU A 9 20.95 -4.36 -12.21
CA LEU A 9 20.16 -5.00 -13.26
C LEU A 9 20.97 -6.04 -14.02
N SER A 10 22.22 -5.70 -14.37
CA SER A 10 23.14 -6.63 -15.03
C SER A 10 23.44 -7.86 -14.17
N TYR A 11 23.60 -7.67 -12.85
CA TYR A 11 23.73 -8.79 -11.91
C TYR A 11 22.46 -9.64 -11.84
N VAL A 12 21.28 -9.02 -11.76
CA VAL A 12 19.99 -9.74 -11.68
C VAL A 12 19.71 -10.52 -12.95
N ASP A 13 19.97 -9.93 -14.11
CA ASP A 13 19.87 -10.60 -15.41
C ASP A 13 20.82 -11.81 -15.44
N TYR A 14 22.08 -11.64 -15.04
CA TYR A 14 23.05 -12.74 -14.98
C TYR A 14 22.57 -13.89 -14.10
N VAL A 15 22.15 -13.63 -12.85
CA VAL A 15 21.71 -14.71 -11.94
C VAL A 15 20.41 -15.35 -12.39
N TYR A 16 19.50 -14.57 -12.99
CA TYR A 16 18.25 -15.10 -13.51
C TYR A 16 18.48 -15.98 -14.74
N GLU A 17 19.29 -15.56 -15.70
CA GLU A 17 19.67 -16.39 -16.85
C GLU A 17 20.29 -17.72 -16.43
N LYS A 18 21.09 -17.73 -15.35
CA LYS A 18 21.73 -18.94 -14.81
C LYS A 18 20.77 -19.87 -14.08
N THR A 19 19.63 -19.37 -13.60
CA THR A 19 18.71 -20.11 -12.73
C THR A 19 17.32 -20.34 -13.34
N LYS A 20 16.99 -19.67 -14.45
CA LYS A 20 15.70 -19.86 -15.13
C LYS A 20 15.68 -21.17 -15.92
N VAL A 21 14.48 -21.75 -16.01
CA VAL A 21 14.22 -22.87 -16.92
C VAL A 21 13.96 -22.30 -18.32
N HIS A 22 14.70 -22.77 -19.33
CA HIS A 22 14.51 -22.31 -20.70
C HIS A 22 13.09 -22.66 -21.18
N GLY A 23 12.36 -21.69 -21.75
CA GLY A 23 10.95 -21.86 -22.14
C GLY A 23 10.65 -22.92 -23.21
N ASN A 24 11.67 -23.56 -23.77
CA ASN A 24 11.58 -24.64 -24.75
C ASN A 24 11.89 -26.01 -24.14
N SER A 25 12.13 -26.11 -22.83
CA SER A 25 12.37 -27.40 -22.20
C SER A 25 11.05 -28.16 -22.08
N SER A 26 10.92 -29.24 -22.85
CA SER A 26 9.74 -30.11 -22.92
C SER A 26 9.53 -31.01 -21.68
N ALA A 27 10.38 -30.91 -20.66
CA ALA A 27 10.30 -31.71 -19.43
C ALA A 27 10.14 -30.82 -18.20
N LEU A 28 9.49 -31.36 -17.15
CA LEU A 28 9.48 -30.84 -15.76
C LEU A 28 10.92 -30.76 -15.21
N ARG A 29 11.72 -29.83 -15.72
CA ARG A 29 13.07 -29.58 -15.23
C ARG A 29 12.99 -28.68 -14.01
N VAL A 30 13.59 -29.15 -12.92
CA VAL A 30 13.85 -28.33 -11.75
C VAL A 30 14.79 -27.18 -12.18
N PRO A 31 14.51 -25.93 -11.76
CA PRO A 31 15.40 -24.80 -12.03
C PRO A 31 16.83 -25.10 -11.56
N PRO A 32 17.87 -24.78 -12.37
CA PRO A 32 19.24 -24.95 -11.93
C PRO A 32 19.56 -24.05 -10.73
N ASN A 33 20.35 -24.59 -9.79
CA ASN A 33 20.83 -23.82 -8.65
C ASN A 33 21.88 -22.79 -9.08
N LEU A 34 21.92 -21.67 -8.36
CA LEU A 34 22.96 -20.66 -8.55
C LEU A 34 24.35 -21.26 -8.27
N PRO A 35 25.38 -21.00 -9.10
CA PRO A 35 26.73 -21.48 -8.83
C PRO A 35 27.26 -20.96 -7.50
N LYS A 36 27.95 -21.82 -6.72
CA LYS A 36 28.44 -21.49 -5.38
C LYS A 36 29.38 -20.27 -5.32
N GLN A 37 30.06 -19.97 -6.42
CA GLN A 37 30.99 -18.84 -6.53
C GLN A 37 30.27 -17.50 -6.74
N VAL A 38 29.01 -17.52 -7.15
CA VAL A 38 28.23 -16.32 -7.41
C VAL A 38 27.52 -15.94 -6.10
N PRO A 39 27.79 -14.75 -5.53
CA PRO A 39 27.11 -14.33 -4.31
C PRO A 39 25.63 -14.14 -4.58
N LEU A 40 24.78 -14.51 -3.63
CA LEU A 40 23.36 -14.17 -3.63
C LEU A 40 23.18 -12.81 -2.96
N LEU A 41 22.85 -11.79 -3.74
CA LEU A 41 22.62 -10.40 -3.31
C LEU A 41 21.15 -10.04 -3.51
N GLY A 42 20.67 -9.01 -2.81
CA GLY A 42 19.29 -8.51 -2.94
C GLY A 42 18.29 -9.24 -2.03
N PRO A 43 16.97 -9.02 -2.23
CA PRO A 43 16.33 -8.22 -3.28
C PRO A 43 16.49 -6.69 -3.13
N THR A 44 16.87 -6.22 -1.94
CA THR A 44 17.18 -4.80 -1.67
C THR A 44 18.70 -4.60 -1.64
N PHE A 45 19.18 -3.74 -2.53
CA PHE A 45 20.59 -3.45 -2.71
C PHE A 45 20.92 -2.11 -2.05
N VAL A 46 21.67 -2.18 -0.95
CA VAL A 46 22.13 -1.00 -0.23
C VAL A 46 23.50 -0.59 -0.77
N PRO A 47 23.68 0.68 -1.17
CA PRO A 47 24.97 1.14 -1.66
C PRO A 47 26.04 1.11 -0.56
N PRO A 48 27.32 0.93 -0.91
CA PRO A 48 28.41 0.97 0.07
C PRO A 48 28.43 2.31 0.81
N SER A 49 28.28 2.27 2.13
CA SER A 49 28.43 3.47 2.97
C SER A 49 29.90 3.88 3.13
N TYR A 50 30.17 5.10 3.58
CA TYR A 50 31.55 5.57 3.84
C TYR A 50 32.36 4.65 4.76
N ARG A 51 31.69 3.99 5.71
CA ARG A 51 32.33 2.99 6.57
C ARG A 51 32.93 1.84 5.75
N HIS A 52 32.29 1.42 4.67
CA HIS A 52 32.84 0.40 3.77
C HIS A 52 34.11 0.90 3.07
N VAL A 53 34.13 2.15 2.62
CA VAL A 53 35.31 2.76 1.97
C VAL A 53 36.46 2.90 2.95
N MET A 54 36.19 3.42 4.16
CA MET A 54 37.18 3.58 5.23
C MET A 54 37.79 2.25 5.69
N LYS A 55 37.03 1.16 5.66
CA LYS A 55 37.53 -0.17 6.06
C LYS A 55 38.27 -0.90 4.95
N ARG A 56 38.14 -0.46 3.69
CA ARG A 56 38.76 -1.09 2.52
C ARG A 56 39.99 -0.34 2.00
N SER A 57 40.26 0.87 2.49
CA SER A 57 41.41 1.68 2.09
C SER A 57 42.06 2.32 3.31
N THR A 58 43.38 2.31 3.37
CA THR A 58 44.18 3.06 4.35
C THR A 58 44.06 4.57 4.16
N VAL A 59 43.80 5.02 2.93
CA VAL A 59 43.54 6.42 2.57
C VAL A 59 42.22 6.48 1.78
N PRO A 60 41.07 6.57 2.46
CA PRO A 60 39.76 6.53 1.79
C PRO A 60 39.49 7.86 1.08
N LYS A 61 39.28 7.82 -0.24
CA LYS A 61 38.73 8.97 -0.99
C LYS A 61 37.22 9.01 -0.79
N ILE A 62 36.76 9.85 0.13
CA ILE A 62 35.34 10.05 0.43
C ILE A 62 34.76 11.07 -0.54
N VAL A 63 33.79 10.64 -1.34
CA VAL A 63 33.13 11.46 -2.37
C VAL A 63 31.66 11.63 -1.96
N PRO A 64 31.18 12.86 -1.67
CA PRO A 64 29.80 13.14 -1.20
C PRO A 64 28.71 12.44 -2.01
N GLU A 65 28.88 12.38 -3.33
CA GLU A 65 27.96 11.84 -4.30
C GLU A 65 27.63 10.37 -4.07
N THR A 66 28.54 9.61 -3.44
CA THR A 66 28.28 8.21 -3.06
C THR A 66 27.28 8.09 -1.90
N ALA A 67 27.10 9.12 -1.07
CA ALA A 67 26.05 9.15 -0.05
C ALA A 67 24.67 9.52 -0.59
N TYR A 68 24.60 10.14 -1.78
CA TYR A 68 23.33 10.44 -2.46
C TYR A 68 22.79 9.22 -3.22
N ILE A 69 23.55 8.13 -3.33
CA ILE A 69 23.04 6.88 -3.91
C ILE A 69 22.04 6.28 -2.91
N VAL A 70 20.84 6.00 -3.39
CA VAL A 70 19.77 5.39 -2.59
C VAL A 70 19.72 3.88 -2.79
N ALA A 71 19.16 3.17 -1.81
CA ALA A 71 18.94 1.74 -1.92
C ALA A 71 17.98 1.44 -3.09
N LEU A 72 18.24 0.33 -3.79
CA LEU A 72 17.40 -0.14 -4.89
C LEU A 72 16.77 -1.48 -4.53
N THR A 73 15.44 -1.53 -4.47
CA THR A 73 14.69 -2.77 -4.34
C THR A 73 14.30 -3.30 -5.71
N VAL A 74 14.55 -4.59 -5.95
CA VAL A 74 14.27 -5.24 -7.25
C VAL A 74 13.07 -6.18 -7.10
N VAL A 75 11.98 -5.87 -7.82
CA VAL A 75 10.80 -6.74 -7.87
C VAL A 75 10.87 -7.62 -9.12
N HIS A 76 11.47 -8.80 -8.96
CA HIS A 76 11.83 -9.69 -10.07
C HIS A 76 11.55 -11.16 -9.73
N PRO A 77 11.15 -12.02 -10.70
CA PRO A 77 10.83 -13.44 -10.46
C PRO A 77 11.96 -14.23 -9.80
N PHE A 78 13.22 -13.87 -10.04
CA PHE A 78 14.35 -14.49 -9.34
C PHE A 78 14.21 -14.46 -7.81
N TYR A 79 13.71 -13.35 -7.24
CA TYR A 79 13.53 -13.20 -5.79
C TYR A 79 12.14 -13.63 -5.30
N HIS A 80 11.13 -13.56 -6.16
CA HIS A 80 9.72 -13.63 -5.76
C HIS A 80 8.88 -14.60 -6.59
N SER A 81 9.49 -15.57 -7.27
CA SER A 81 8.85 -16.49 -8.23
C SER A 81 7.56 -17.15 -7.70
N GLY A 82 7.54 -17.59 -6.44
CA GLY A 82 6.37 -18.23 -5.83
C GLY A 82 5.18 -17.29 -5.58
N THR A 83 5.41 -15.98 -5.61
CA THR A 83 4.40 -14.97 -5.27
C THR A 83 3.95 -14.22 -6.51
N ILE A 84 4.88 -13.67 -7.30
CA ILE A 84 4.53 -12.74 -8.39
C ILE A 84 4.26 -13.42 -9.74
N SER A 85 4.36 -14.74 -9.84
CA SER A 85 4.13 -15.49 -11.10
C SER A 85 2.67 -15.83 -11.35
N ILE A 86 1.75 -14.92 -11.02
CA ILE A 86 0.31 -15.08 -11.18
C ILE A 86 -0.24 -13.84 -11.89
N CYS A 87 -1.06 -14.04 -12.92
CA CYS A 87 -1.69 -12.93 -13.62
C CYS A 87 -2.69 -12.19 -12.69
N PRO A 88 -2.53 -10.87 -12.47
CA PRO A 88 -3.43 -10.12 -11.60
C PRO A 88 -4.85 -9.99 -12.17
N GLN A 89 -5.01 -10.10 -13.49
CA GLN A 89 -6.32 -9.99 -14.14
C GLN A 89 -7.12 -11.30 -14.07
N CYS A 90 -6.53 -12.43 -14.49
CA CYS A 90 -7.26 -13.70 -14.61
C CYS A 90 -6.85 -14.79 -13.61
N GLY A 91 -5.81 -14.57 -12.79
CA GLY A 91 -5.32 -15.56 -11.83
C GLY A 91 -4.54 -16.72 -12.45
N ASP A 92 -4.27 -16.70 -13.76
CA ASP A 92 -3.50 -17.75 -14.43
C ASP A 92 -2.02 -17.68 -14.04
N SER A 93 -1.45 -18.81 -13.63
CA SER A 93 -0.04 -18.99 -13.27
C SER A 93 0.75 -19.82 -14.28
N LYS A 94 0.06 -20.47 -15.23
CA LYS A 94 0.70 -21.37 -16.22
C LYS A 94 1.06 -20.65 -17.51
N ASN A 95 0.18 -19.75 -17.97
CA ASN A 95 0.36 -19.03 -19.23
C ASN A 95 0.88 -17.61 -19.03
N VAL A 96 1.83 -17.45 -18.09
CA VAL A 96 2.51 -16.19 -17.82
C VAL A 96 3.98 -16.28 -18.22
N ASN A 97 4.48 -15.23 -18.84
CA ASN A 97 5.87 -15.10 -19.23
C ASN A 97 6.44 -13.80 -18.65
N TRP A 98 7.72 -13.83 -18.33
CA TRP A 98 8.50 -12.66 -17.95
C TRP A 98 9.27 -12.15 -19.17
N ASP A 99 9.18 -10.84 -19.44
CA ASP A 99 9.57 -10.28 -20.74
C ASP A 99 10.78 -9.35 -20.63
N SER A 100 10.64 -8.27 -19.87
CA SER A 100 11.66 -7.22 -19.80
C SER A 100 11.53 -6.34 -18.55
N TRP A 101 12.57 -5.55 -18.29
CA TRP A 101 12.55 -4.47 -17.31
C TRP A 101 11.54 -3.40 -17.70
N THR A 102 10.98 -2.71 -16.71
CA THR A 102 10.05 -1.60 -16.97
C THR A 102 10.73 -0.43 -17.67
N GLY A 103 10.21 -0.01 -18.83
CA GLY A 103 10.82 1.03 -19.67
C GLY A 103 10.86 2.45 -19.09
N THR A 104 10.12 2.71 -18.02
CA THR A 104 10.13 4.01 -17.32
C THR A 104 11.24 4.14 -16.28
N GLY A 105 12.11 3.14 -16.14
CA GLY A 105 13.18 3.11 -15.13
C GLY A 105 12.67 2.84 -13.71
N GLY A 106 13.56 3.06 -12.73
CA GLY A 106 13.25 2.91 -11.31
C GLY A 106 12.25 3.96 -10.82
N ARG A 107 11.24 3.52 -10.07
CA ARG A 107 10.24 4.36 -9.39
C ARG A 107 10.77 4.77 -8.02
N GLU A 108 10.50 6.00 -7.61
CA GLU A 108 10.80 6.46 -6.24
C GLU A 108 9.83 5.86 -5.23
N VAL A 109 10.36 5.56 -4.06
CA VAL A 109 9.63 4.98 -2.93
C VAL A 109 9.89 5.85 -1.70
N GLN A 110 8.83 6.40 -1.12
CA GLN A 110 8.96 7.15 0.11
C GLN A 110 9.23 6.20 1.28
N GLY A 111 10.31 6.47 2.00
CA GLY A 111 10.72 5.68 3.15
C GLY A 111 10.49 6.37 4.47
N LEU A 112 10.47 5.58 5.54
CA LEU A 112 10.35 6.11 6.90
C LEU A 112 11.61 6.84 7.35
N TYR A 113 12.78 6.48 6.82
CA TYR A 113 14.06 7.07 7.22
C TYR A 113 14.77 7.75 6.06
N ARG A 114 14.73 7.13 4.88
CA ARG A 114 15.28 7.65 3.62
C ARG A 114 14.43 7.18 2.47
N ASN A 115 14.36 7.98 1.42
CA ASN A 115 13.76 7.52 0.17
C ASN A 115 14.58 6.39 -0.45
N GLU A 116 13.88 5.48 -1.11
CA GLU A 116 14.43 4.34 -1.82
C GLU A 116 14.00 4.39 -3.29
N ARG A 117 14.61 3.56 -4.12
CA ARG A 117 14.14 3.32 -5.49
C ARG A 117 13.73 1.87 -5.64
N VAL A 118 12.78 1.63 -6.53
CA VAL A 118 12.31 0.29 -6.86
C VAL A 118 12.23 0.11 -8.36
N ILE A 119 12.70 -1.02 -8.85
CA ILE A 119 12.61 -1.38 -10.26
C ILE A 119 11.90 -2.72 -10.41
N GLY A 120 11.01 -2.76 -11.40
CA GLY A 120 10.14 -3.90 -11.64
C GLY A 120 10.50 -4.63 -12.92
N TYR A 121 10.08 -5.88 -12.96
CA TYR A 121 10.01 -6.67 -14.18
C TYR A 121 8.57 -6.75 -14.70
N GLN A 122 8.42 -6.93 -16.02
CA GLN A 122 7.12 -6.99 -16.68
C GLN A 122 6.66 -8.44 -16.87
N LEU A 123 5.47 -8.72 -16.35
CA LEU A 123 4.75 -9.98 -16.57
C LEU A 123 3.81 -9.83 -17.78
N ARG A 124 3.80 -10.82 -18.67
CA ARG A 124 2.91 -10.93 -19.83
C ARG A 124 2.03 -12.16 -19.70
N CYS A 125 0.72 -11.99 -19.76
CA CYS A 125 -0.24 -13.09 -19.68
C CYS A 125 -0.76 -13.45 -21.09
N LYS A 126 -0.47 -14.67 -21.55
CA LYS A 126 -0.91 -15.17 -22.87
C LYS A 126 -2.43 -15.40 -22.90
N THR A 127 -3.02 -15.84 -21.80
CA THR A 127 -4.47 -16.02 -21.67
C THR A 127 -5.21 -14.69 -21.82
N CYS A 128 -4.73 -13.62 -21.19
CA CYS A 128 -5.26 -12.28 -21.39
C CYS A 128 -4.97 -11.72 -22.79
N GLN A 129 -3.84 -12.12 -23.40
CA GLN A 129 -3.49 -11.74 -24.76
C GLN A 129 -4.41 -12.37 -25.84
N GLY A 130 -5.03 -13.52 -25.56
CA GLY A 130 -5.94 -14.18 -26.50
C GLY A 130 -7.37 -13.62 -26.53
N LYS A 131 -7.78 -12.85 -25.51
CA LYS A 131 -9.16 -12.33 -25.42
C LYS A 131 -9.40 -11.13 -26.34
N PRO A 132 -10.60 -10.88 -26.88
CA PRO A 132 -10.88 -9.63 -27.60
C PRO A 132 -10.68 -8.40 -26.70
N LYS A 133 -10.31 -7.25 -27.26
CA LYS A 133 -10.02 -6.02 -26.48
C LYS A 133 -11.20 -5.58 -25.60
N GLU A 134 -12.43 -5.80 -26.06
CA GLU A 134 -13.67 -5.44 -25.38
C GLU A 134 -13.92 -6.26 -24.10
N GLU A 135 -13.42 -7.49 -24.04
CA GLU A 135 -13.52 -8.36 -22.86
C GLU A 135 -12.39 -8.14 -21.84
N ARG A 136 -11.36 -7.36 -22.21
CA ARG A 136 -10.20 -7.10 -21.37
C ARG A 136 -10.46 -5.87 -20.50
N LYS A 137 -10.65 -6.09 -19.19
CA LYS A 137 -10.72 -4.98 -18.21
C LYS A 137 -9.44 -4.13 -18.20
N GLN A 138 -8.29 -4.75 -18.37
CA GLN A 138 -6.97 -4.12 -18.43
C GLN A 138 -6.11 -4.77 -19.53
N GLY A 139 -4.89 -4.27 -19.73
CA GLY A 139 -3.93 -4.86 -20.67
C GLY A 139 -3.53 -6.30 -20.34
N PHE A 140 -2.58 -6.85 -21.08
CA PHE A 140 -2.04 -8.20 -20.88
C PHE A 140 -0.58 -8.19 -20.41
N CYS A 141 0.01 -7.00 -20.30
CA CYS A 141 1.31 -6.73 -19.73
C CYS A 141 1.13 -5.98 -18.42
N PHE A 142 1.78 -6.45 -17.36
CA PHE A 142 1.67 -5.88 -16.04
C PHE A 142 3.07 -5.65 -15.46
N ALA A 143 3.38 -4.40 -15.15
CA ALA A 143 4.60 -4.02 -14.46
C ALA A 143 4.43 -4.28 -12.96
N THR A 144 5.39 -4.97 -12.35
CA THR A 144 5.40 -5.24 -10.90
C THR A 144 5.56 -4.00 -10.02
N THR A 145 5.89 -2.84 -10.60
CA THR A 145 5.92 -1.54 -9.91
C THR A 145 4.63 -0.72 -10.07
N ASN A 146 3.63 -1.25 -10.77
CA ASN A 146 2.35 -0.60 -10.99
C ASN A 146 1.32 -1.09 -9.96
N GLN A 147 0.52 -0.19 -9.40
CA GLN A 147 -0.58 -0.53 -8.49
C GLN A 147 -1.52 -1.58 -9.07
N ILE A 148 -1.79 -1.52 -10.38
CA ILE A 148 -2.70 -2.45 -11.07
C ILE A 148 -2.29 -3.92 -10.83
N PHE A 149 -0.99 -4.21 -10.77
CA PHE A 149 -0.51 -5.56 -10.50
C PHE A 149 -0.91 -6.06 -9.10
N TRP A 150 -0.98 -5.15 -8.12
CA TRP A 150 -1.21 -5.46 -6.70
C TRP A 150 -2.64 -5.17 -6.23
N GLU A 151 -3.55 -4.77 -7.13
CA GLU A 151 -4.89 -4.29 -6.78
C GLU A 151 -5.77 -5.36 -6.12
N LYS A 152 -5.56 -6.63 -6.48
CA LYS A 152 -6.30 -7.76 -5.88
C LYS A 152 -5.57 -8.43 -4.71
N TRP A 153 -4.40 -7.92 -4.38
CA TRP A 153 -3.57 -8.46 -3.32
C TRP A 153 -3.94 -7.83 -1.99
N GLU A 154 -4.10 -8.68 -0.98
CA GLU A 154 -4.12 -8.22 0.39
C GLU A 154 -2.73 -7.72 0.77
N HIS A 155 -2.67 -6.57 1.44
CA HIS A 155 -1.38 -5.96 1.78
C HIS A 155 -0.51 -6.88 2.65
N TRP A 156 -1.08 -7.73 3.51
CA TRP A 156 -0.33 -8.73 4.28
C TRP A 156 0.19 -9.92 3.45
N LYS A 157 -0.35 -10.17 2.26
CA LYS A 157 0.16 -11.20 1.33
C LYS A 157 1.34 -10.72 0.49
N ILE A 158 1.56 -9.41 0.43
CA ILE A 158 2.71 -8.82 -0.27
C ILE A 158 3.97 -9.05 0.59
N PRO A 159 5.04 -9.67 0.04
CA PRO A 159 6.29 -9.88 0.74
C PRO A 159 6.82 -8.60 1.37
N ARG A 160 7.36 -8.71 2.59
CA ARG A 160 7.88 -7.55 3.35
C ARG A 160 8.98 -6.76 2.63
N SER A 161 9.72 -7.42 1.73
CA SER A 161 10.76 -6.79 0.91
C SER A 161 10.20 -5.98 -0.27
N ILE A 162 8.90 -6.05 -0.57
CA ILE A 162 8.28 -5.34 -1.68
C ILE A 162 7.55 -4.11 -1.13
N PRO A 163 7.82 -2.90 -1.68
CA PRO A 163 7.09 -1.69 -1.33
C PRO A 163 5.60 -1.79 -1.65
N ILE A 164 4.78 -0.97 -1.00
CA ILE A 164 3.37 -0.84 -1.34
C ILE A 164 3.22 0.18 -2.46
N PHE A 165 2.59 -0.23 -3.55
CA PHE A 165 2.37 0.59 -4.73
C PHE A 165 0.95 1.15 -4.77
N ASN A 166 0.85 2.47 -4.70
CA ASN A 166 -0.39 3.22 -4.87
C ASN A 166 -0.39 3.93 -6.24
N LYS A 167 -1.53 4.56 -6.57
CA LYS A 167 -1.76 5.20 -7.87
C LYS A 167 -0.72 6.27 -8.18
N ARG A 168 -0.41 7.09 -7.18
CA ARG A 168 0.45 8.28 -7.32
C ARG A 168 1.90 8.01 -6.90
N LEU A 169 2.12 7.10 -5.97
CA LEU A 169 3.42 6.89 -5.32
C LEU A 169 3.60 5.46 -4.84
N ALA A 170 4.80 5.15 -4.37
CA ALA A 170 5.09 3.94 -3.63
C ALA A 170 5.65 4.30 -2.25
N VAL A 171 5.37 3.49 -1.24
CA VAL A 171 5.92 3.64 0.11
C VAL A 171 6.60 2.35 0.55
N THR A 172 7.66 2.49 1.34
CA THR A 172 8.28 1.36 2.03
C THR A 172 7.26 0.68 2.95
N ARG A 173 7.47 -0.61 3.21
CA ARG A 173 6.55 -1.37 4.07
C ARG A 173 6.44 -0.79 5.47
N ASN A 174 7.57 -0.35 6.04
CA ASN A 174 7.61 0.24 7.38
C ASN A 174 6.80 1.54 7.46
N LEU A 175 6.88 2.39 6.43
CA LEU A 175 6.11 3.62 6.37
C LEU A 175 4.61 3.34 6.21
N TYR A 176 4.26 2.37 5.36
CA TYR A 176 2.86 1.95 5.19
C TYR A 176 2.26 1.45 6.51
N ASP A 177 2.96 0.53 7.19
CA ASP A 177 2.51 -0.05 8.45
C ASP A 177 2.35 1.02 9.53
N LEU A 178 3.31 1.94 9.65
CA LEU A 178 3.23 3.08 10.57
C LEU A 178 1.99 3.95 10.29
N ILE A 179 1.68 4.20 9.02
CA ILE A 179 0.51 5.00 8.64
C ILE A 179 -0.78 4.29 9.05
N ILE A 180 -0.94 3.01 8.71
CA ILE A 180 -2.19 2.29 9.04
C ILE A 180 -2.37 2.12 10.56
N GLU A 181 -1.27 2.00 11.31
CA GLU A 181 -1.29 1.81 12.76
C GLU A 181 -1.57 3.12 13.51
N LEU A 182 -0.90 4.22 13.15
CA LEU A 182 -0.99 5.48 13.90
C LEU A 182 -2.07 6.43 13.39
N ARG A 183 -2.52 6.29 12.13
CA ARG A 183 -3.51 7.22 11.56
C ARG A 183 -4.86 7.23 12.30
N PRO A 184 -5.38 6.13 12.88
CA PRO A 184 -6.59 6.20 13.70
C PRO A 184 -6.46 7.14 14.91
N THR A 185 -5.26 7.26 15.48
CA THR A 185 -4.99 8.00 16.73
C THR A 185 -4.38 9.39 16.53
N SER A 186 -4.00 9.75 15.29
CA SER A 186 -3.36 11.03 14.98
C SER A 186 -3.94 11.64 13.70
N THR A 187 -3.94 12.96 13.58
CA THR A 187 -4.25 13.62 12.30
C THR A 187 -3.15 13.32 11.26
N ALA A 188 -3.50 13.37 9.97
CA ALA A 188 -2.53 13.16 8.90
C ALA A 188 -1.41 14.22 8.92
N ALA A 189 -1.74 15.47 9.24
CA ALA A 189 -0.77 16.54 9.42
C ALA A 189 0.16 16.28 10.63
N GLY A 190 -0.41 15.86 11.77
CA GLY A 190 0.38 15.52 12.96
C GLY A 190 1.33 14.35 12.70
N LEU A 191 0.87 13.32 11.96
CA LEU A 191 1.70 12.18 11.61
C LEU A 191 2.80 12.55 10.61
N ALA A 192 2.51 13.37 9.60
CA ALA A 192 3.51 13.88 8.66
C ALA A 192 4.62 14.66 9.37
N GLU A 193 4.25 15.56 10.30
CA GLU A 193 5.22 16.29 11.12
C GLU A 193 6.07 15.37 11.99
N HIS A 194 5.45 14.35 12.60
CA HIS A 194 6.19 13.40 13.43
C HIS A 194 7.20 12.58 12.61
N ILE A 195 6.81 12.13 11.42
CA ILE A 195 7.71 11.44 10.50
C ILE A 195 8.85 12.37 10.10
N ARG A 196 8.55 13.62 9.68
CA ARG A 196 9.55 14.61 9.28
C ARG A 196 10.60 14.86 10.37
N ARG A 197 10.17 15.00 11.63
CA ARG A 197 11.08 15.21 12.76
C ARG A 197 12.02 14.03 12.99
N ASN A 198 11.57 12.80 12.76
CA ASN A 198 12.34 11.58 13.01
C ASN A 198 13.21 11.15 11.81
N THR A 199 12.90 11.60 10.59
CA THR A 199 13.69 11.34 9.36
C THR A 199 15.00 12.13 9.28
N HIS A 200 15.19 13.16 10.12
CA HIS A 200 16.42 13.96 10.13
C HIS A 200 17.36 13.49 11.27
N PRO A 201 18.26 12.53 11.04
CA PRO A 201 19.33 12.27 12.00
C PRO A 201 20.29 13.46 12.02
N GLY A 202 20.59 13.94 13.22
CA GLY A 202 21.47 15.07 13.47
C GLY A 202 22.81 14.99 12.74
N GLN A 203 23.31 16.18 12.40
CA GLN A 203 24.64 16.46 11.86
C GLN A 203 25.72 15.56 12.47
N LEU A 204 26.24 14.63 11.67
CA LEU A 204 27.52 14.00 11.95
C LEU A 204 28.62 15.03 11.68
N ARG A 205 29.16 15.61 12.76
CA ARG A 205 30.37 16.44 12.71
C ARG A 205 31.60 15.56 12.52
N TYR A 206 32.19 15.57 11.33
CA TYR A 206 33.59 15.18 11.13
C TYR A 206 34.27 16.11 10.13
N ASN A 207 35.56 16.35 10.37
CA ASN A 207 36.39 17.42 9.79
C ASN A 207 36.70 17.23 8.29
N GLN A 208 36.85 18.36 7.60
CA GLN A 208 37.24 18.52 6.18
C GLN A 208 36.44 17.65 5.20
N LEU A 209 35.14 17.95 5.11
CA LEU A 209 34.23 17.42 4.10
C LEU A 209 33.85 18.54 3.12
N HIS A 210 33.69 18.17 1.85
CA HIS A 210 32.92 19.01 0.93
C HIS A 210 31.53 19.24 1.53
N GLU A 211 31.01 20.45 1.38
CA GLU A 211 29.69 20.82 1.88
C GLU A 211 28.63 19.92 1.24
N PHE A 212 27.79 19.30 2.07
CA PHE A 212 26.63 18.56 1.59
C PHE A 212 25.61 19.55 1.05
N SER A 213 24.89 19.16 0.00
CA SER A 213 23.71 19.89 -0.43
C SER A 213 22.61 19.85 0.63
N ALA A 214 21.70 20.82 0.55
CA ALA A 214 20.52 20.84 1.40
C ALA A 214 19.67 19.56 1.16
N PRO A 215 19.01 19.00 2.19
CA PRO A 215 18.22 17.77 2.04
C PRO A 215 17.11 17.83 0.97
N ASP A 216 16.61 19.03 0.70
CA ASP A 216 15.55 19.34 -0.26
C ASP A 216 16.06 19.71 -1.66
N ASP A 217 17.39 19.66 -1.90
CA ASP A 217 17.96 19.92 -3.21
C ASP A 217 17.50 18.84 -4.23
N PRO A 218 16.73 19.23 -5.28
CA PRO A 218 16.20 18.29 -6.28
C PRO A 218 17.28 17.55 -7.08
N SER A 219 18.48 18.12 -7.14
CA SER A 219 19.62 17.52 -7.84
C SER A 219 20.42 16.55 -6.96
N CYS A 220 20.10 16.47 -5.66
CA CYS A 220 20.85 15.69 -4.67
C CYS A 220 19.96 14.69 -3.91
N TYR A 221 19.79 14.84 -2.58
CA TYR A 221 19.00 13.92 -1.76
C TYR A 221 17.53 13.92 -2.18
N ASN A 222 16.98 15.10 -2.49
CA ASN A 222 15.56 15.31 -2.79
C ASN A 222 14.65 14.54 -1.80
N ASP A 223 14.97 14.60 -0.50
CA ASP A 223 14.23 13.94 0.57
C ASP A 223 12.97 14.74 0.89
N ALA A 224 12.10 14.89 -0.11
CA ALA A 224 10.81 15.54 0.05
C ALA A 224 10.03 14.79 1.14
N PRO A 225 9.70 15.45 2.27
CA PRO A 225 9.03 14.79 3.37
C PRO A 225 7.65 14.33 2.96
N ILE A 226 7.19 13.21 3.53
CA ILE A 226 5.83 12.72 3.30
C ILE A 226 4.80 13.82 3.62
N THR A 227 3.82 13.99 2.74
CA THR A 227 2.75 14.98 2.94
C THR A 227 1.55 14.36 3.64
N ASN A 228 0.77 15.20 4.32
CA ASN A 228 -0.52 14.81 4.92
C ASN A 228 -1.50 14.25 3.89
N ASP A 229 -1.49 14.75 2.65
CA ASP A 229 -2.33 14.24 1.56
C ASP A 229 -1.96 12.80 1.20
N ILE A 230 -0.66 12.47 1.15
CA ILE A 230 -0.17 11.11 0.90
C ILE A 230 -0.61 10.17 2.01
N ILE A 231 -0.45 10.57 3.28
CA ILE A 231 -0.89 9.78 4.44
C ILE A 231 -2.40 9.52 4.36
N THR A 232 -3.17 10.54 3.99
CA THR A 232 -4.62 10.43 3.86
C THR A 232 -5.00 9.49 2.72
N ASP A 233 -4.39 9.62 1.54
CA ASP A 233 -4.61 8.77 0.38
C ASP A 233 -4.31 7.29 0.71
N ILE A 234 -3.19 7.01 1.39
CA ILE A 234 -2.79 5.65 1.81
C ILE A 234 -3.83 5.06 2.78
N TYR A 235 -4.21 5.82 3.81
CA TYR A 235 -5.13 5.32 4.82
C TYR A 235 -6.56 5.12 4.28
N LEU A 236 -7.01 5.99 3.37
CA LEU A 236 -8.29 5.82 2.69
C LEU A 236 -8.28 4.62 1.75
N ASP A 237 -7.20 4.37 1.01
CA ASP A 237 -7.04 3.14 0.19
C ASP A 237 -7.11 1.89 1.06
N PHE A 238 -6.38 1.87 2.18
CA PHE A 238 -6.41 0.78 3.16
C PHE A 238 -7.83 0.54 3.71
N THR A 239 -8.51 1.62 4.11
CA THR A 239 -9.87 1.53 4.68
C THR A 239 -10.84 0.94 3.66
N LYS A 240 -10.85 1.47 2.44
CA LYS A 240 -11.74 1.00 1.36
C LYS A 240 -11.48 -0.44 0.94
N ARG A 241 -10.20 -0.84 0.83
CA ARG A 241 -9.85 -2.17 0.32
C ARG A 241 -9.97 -3.26 1.36
N PHE A 242 -9.75 -2.95 2.64
CA PHE A 242 -9.64 -3.97 3.69
C PHE A 242 -10.66 -3.78 4.81
N ARG A 243 -10.73 -2.59 5.42
CA ARG A 243 -11.57 -2.37 6.61
C ARG A 243 -13.06 -2.33 6.30
N GLU A 244 -13.46 -1.72 5.19
CA GLU A 244 -14.86 -1.64 4.78
C GLU A 244 -15.43 -3.03 4.46
N PRO A 245 -14.81 -3.87 3.60
CA PRO A 245 -15.31 -5.23 3.35
C PRO A 245 -15.31 -6.11 4.61
N GLU A 246 -14.28 -6.01 5.44
CA GLU A 246 -14.20 -6.72 6.73
C GLU A 246 -15.35 -6.33 7.64
N SER A 247 -15.60 -5.03 7.80
CA SER A 247 -16.72 -4.51 8.60
C SER A 247 -18.07 -4.95 8.04
N VAL A 248 -18.26 -4.91 6.72
CA VAL A 248 -19.50 -5.37 6.08
C VAL A 248 -19.71 -6.87 6.29
N ALA A 249 -18.67 -7.69 6.11
CA ALA A 249 -18.74 -9.13 6.33
C ALA A 249 -19.04 -9.46 7.80
N TYR A 250 -18.36 -8.78 8.72
CA TYR A 250 -18.60 -8.89 10.15
C TYR A 250 -20.05 -8.54 10.50
N CYS A 251 -20.56 -7.40 10.02
CA CYS A 251 -21.94 -7.00 10.28
C CYS A 251 -22.97 -8.00 9.72
N LYS A 252 -22.67 -8.66 8.59
CA LYS A 252 -23.53 -9.72 8.02
C LYS A 252 -23.54 -11.01 8.86
N THR A 253 -22.45 -11.33 9.54
CA THR A 253 -22.39 -12.51 10.43
C THR A 253 -23.12 -12.30 11.75
N ARG A 254 -23.48 -11.06 12.08
CA ARG A 254 -24.20 -10.75 13.31
C ARG A 254 -25.70 -10.87 13.07
N THR A 255 -26.31 -11.91 13.63
CA THR A 255 -27.76 -11.96 13.83
C THR A 255 -28.15 -10.85 14.80
N ALA A 256 -28.86 -9.84 14.30
CA ALA A 256 -29.39 -8.79 15.15
C ALA A 256 -30.77 -9.24 15.68
N GLN A 257 -30.82 -9.79 16.89
CA GLN A 257 -32.02 -9.64 17.72
C GLN A 257 -31.88 -8.31 18.47
N SER A 258 -32.81 -7.39 18.22
CA SER A 258 -32.86 -6.09 18.93
C SER A 258 -33.24 -6.35 20.39
N LEU A 259 -32.24 -6.50 21.27
CA LEU A 259 -32.44 -6.80 22.69
C LEU A 259 -32.84 -5.59 23.54
N SER A 260 -32.62 -4.37 23.07
CA SER A 260 -32.99 -3.16 23.81
C SER A 260 -33.29 -1.98 22.91
N LEU A 261 -34.46 -1.37 23.12
CA LEU A 261 -34.84 -0.06 22.63
C LEU A 261 -34.66 0.91 23.80
N ASP A 262 -33.48 1.51 23.94
CA ASP A 262 -33.28 2.55 24.95
C ASP A 262 -32.88 3.88 24.31
N ASN A 263 -33.56 4.93 24.76
CA ASN A 263 -33.53 6.27 24.19
C ASN A 263 -32.56 7.14 25.00
N THR A 264 -31.31 6.68 25.15
CA THR A 264 -30.44 7.17 26.24
C THR A 264 -29.63 8.43 25.90
N PHE A 265 -29.61 8.89 24.64
CA PHE A 265 -28.88 10.11 24.26
C PHE A 265 -29.82 11.22 23.79
N LYS A 266 -30.04 12.24 24.65
CA LYS A 266 -30.58 13.53 24.20
C LYS A 266 -29.53 14.21 23.33
N SER A 267 -29.77 14.31 22.02
CA SER A 267 -28.94 15.16 21.16
C SER A 267 -29.07 16.60 21.63
N ALA A 268 -27.94 17.25 21.92
CA ALA A 268 -27.90 18.58 22.53
C ALA A 268 -28.44 19.70 21.61
N SER A 269 -29.05 19.39 20.47
CA SER A 269 -29.74 20.37 19.60
C SER A 269 -28.86 21.55 19.18
N LYS A 270 -27.53 21.36 19.16
CA LYS A 270 -26.54 22.43 18.90
C LYS A 270 -26.28 22.65 17.41
N ALA A 271 -26.62 21.68 16.55
CA ALA A 271 -26.50 21.81 15.10
C ALA A 271 -27.80 22.39 14.52
N VAL A 272 -27.70 23.59 13.95
CA VAL A 272 -28.78 24.31 13.26
C VAL A 272 -28.39 24.41 11.79
N VAL A 273 -29.24 23.89 10.91
CA VAL A 273 -29.12 24.10 9.47
C VAL A 273 -30.02 25.26 9.09
N VAL A 274 -29.53 26.11 8.20
CA VAL A 274 -30.28 27.24 7.65
C VAL A 274 -30.53 26.94 6.18
N ASP A 275 -31.78 26.93 5.76
CA ASP A 275 -32.13 26.75 4.34
C ASP A 275 -31.90 28.04 3.53
N SER A 276 -32.11 27.95 2.22
CA SER A 276 -32.00 29.09 1.28
C SER A 276 -32.97 30.23 1.59
N ASP A 277 -34.05 29.94 2.31
CA ASP A 277 -35.08 30.91 2.70
C ASP A 277 -34.80 31.51 4.10
N GLY A 278 -33.64 31.19 4.69
CA GLY A 278 -33.23 31.67 6.01
C GLY A 278 -33.87 30.94 7.19
N LYS A 279 -34.64 29.86 6.94
CA LYS A 279 -35.30 29.08 7.99
C LYS A 279 -34.29 28.22 8.72
N ARG A 280 -34.26 28.36 10.04
CA ARG A 280 -33.37 27.62 10.93
C ARG A 280 -34.04 26.32 11.39
N THR A 281 -33.53 25.18 10.96
CA THR A 281 -34.01 23.84 11.36
C THR A 281 -32.95 23.08 12.13
N ARG A 282 -33.32 22.56 13.29
CA ARG A 282 -32.48 21.64 14.07
C ARG A 282 -32.72 20.23 13.57
N LEU A 283 -31.74 19.68 12.86
CA LEU A 283 -31.85 18.33 12.26
C LEU A 283 -31.94 17.22 13.30
N PHE A 284 -31.36 17.44 14.48
CA PHE A 284 -31.34 16.47 15.58
C PHE A 284 -32.23 16.96 16.72
N THR A 285 -33.53 16.76 16.55
CA THR A 285 -34.53 16.90 17.61
C THR A 285 -34.95 15.50 18.06
N GLY A 286 -34.80 15.20 19.36
CA GLY A 286 -35.15 13.89 19.93
C GLY A 286 -33.96 13.02 20.35
N GLY A 287 -34.26 11.74 20.59
CA GLY A 287 -33.29 10.73 20.99
C GLY A 287 -32.50 10.15 19.80
N ILE A 288 -31.33 9.59 20.07
CA ILE A 288 -30.61 8.73 19.14
C ILE A 288 -30.88 7.28 19.55
N LEU A 289 -31.54 6.51 18.68
CA LEU A 289 -31.73 5.08 18.88
C LEU A 289 -30.42 4.37 18.57
N SER A 290 -29.99 3.51 19.48
CA SER A 290 -28.85 2.61 19.28
C SER A 290 -29.38 1.23 18.92
N VAL A 291 -28.95 0.66 17.79
CA VAL A 291 -29.22 -0.74 17.47
C VAL A 291 -28.06 -1.54 18.04
N ILE A 292 -28.32 -2.36 19.06
CA ILE A 292 -27.33 -3.25 19.67
C ILE A 292 -27.65 -4.70 19.33
N ASN A 293 -26.62 -5.54 19.22
CA ASN A 293 -26.78 -7.00 19.05
C ASN A 293 -26.71 -7.73 20.41
N GLU A 294 -26.85 -9.06 20.38
CA GLU A 294 -26.75 -9.96 21.54
C GLU A 294 -25.43 -9.85 22.30
N VAL A 295 -24.40 -9.37 21.60
CA VAL A 295 -23.09 -8.92 22.05
C VAL A 295 -23.00 -7.74 23.02
N SER A 296 -24.07 -6.95 23.12
CA SER A 296 -24.00 -5.53 23.53
C SER A 296 -23.10 -4.65 22.65
N GLU A 297 -22.83 -5.03 21.40
CA GLU A 297 -22.12 -4.17 20.45
C GLU A 297 -23.09 -3.29 19.65
N THR A 298 -22.76 -2.00 19.53
CA THR A 298 -23.55 -1.05 18.74
C THR A 298 -23.34 -1.25 17.25
N MET A 299 -24.41 -1.67 16.57
CA MET A 299 -24.47 -1.91 15.13
C MET A 299 -24.84 -0.66 14.33
N GLY A 300 -25.49 0.33 14.95
CA GLY A 300 -25.86 1.56 14.27
C GLY A 300 -26.64 2.54 15.15
N TRP A 301 -26.84 3.74 14.60
CA TRP A 301 -27.57 4.83 15.24
C TRP A 301 -28.67 5.35 14.31
N VAL A 302 -29.87 5.60 14.83
CA VAL A 302 -30.98 6.19 14.07
C VAL A 302 -31.50 7.42 14.81
N SER A 303 -31.64 8.55 14.11
CA SER A 303 -32.20 9.78 14.69
C SER A 303 -33.73 9.80 14.63
N ASP A 304 -34.35 10.32 15.68
CA ASP A 304 -35.81 10.39 15.93
C ASP A 304 -36.67 10.86 14.74
N SER A 305 -36.16 11.81 13.93
CA SER A 305 -36.91 12.38 12.79
C SER A 305 -37.32 11.37 11.72
N LYS A 306 -36.66 10.20 11.63
CA LYS A 306 -37.03 9.10 10.72
C LYS A 306 -37.68 7.91 11.44
N LEU A 307 -37.65 7.88 12.78
CA LEU A 307 -38.05 6.73 13.58
C LEU A 307 -39.55 6.48 13.54
N ASN A 308 -40.39 7.52 13.64
CA ASN A 308 -41.85 7.34 13.61
C ASN A 308 -42.35 6.72 12.30
N THR A 309 -41.77 7.10 11.16
CA THR A 309 -42.14 6.57 9.84
C THR A 309 -41.63 5.14 9.67
N ILE A 310 -40.41 4.86 10.10
CA ILE A 310 -39.79 3.53 9.97
C ILE A 310 -40.42 2.53 10.95
N LEU A 311 -40.65 2.90 12.21
CA LEU A 311 -41.34 2.08 13.21
C LEU A 311 -42.80 1.82 12.83
N SER A 312 -43.53 2.83 12.33
CA SER A 312 -44.88 2.64 11.77
C SER A 312 -44.88 1.56 10.69
N ASN A 313 -43.92 1.62 9.76
CA ASN A 313 -43.87 0.71 8.62
C ASN A 313 -43.39 -0.69 9.04
N HIS A 314 -42.43 -0.80 9.95
CA HIS A 314 -41.95 -2.08 10.49
C HIS A 314 -42.99 -2.75 11.40
N MET A 315 -43.69 -2.01 12.26
CA MET A 315 -44.75 -2.56 13.10
C MET A 315 -45.98 -2.96 12.26
N LYS A 316 -46.32 -2.21 11.21
CA LYS A 316 -47.35 -2.63 10.25
C LYS A 316 -46.96 -3.91 9.51
N ALA A 317 -45.69 -4.06 9.11
CA ALA A 317 -45.18 -5.27 8.46
C ALA A 317 -45.14 -6.50 9.39
N LEU A 318 -44.83 -6.29 10.68
CA LEU A 318 -44.87 -7.35 11.69
C LEU A 318 -46.31 -7.76 12.02
N LEU A 319 -47.24 -6.80 12.12
CA LEU A 319 -48.66 -7.07 12.37
C LEU A 319 -49.40 -7.67 11.17
N SER A 320 -48.96 -7.37 9.94
CA SER A 320 -49.53 -8.01 8.73
C SER A 320 -49.07 -9.46 8.55
N ASN A 321 -47.92 -9.84 9.11
CA ASN A 321 -47.40 -11.21 9.06
C ASN A 321 -47.92 -12.09 10.20
N SER A 322 -48.60 -11.52 11.21
CA SER A 322 -49.23 -12.28 12.31
C SER A 322 -50.71 -12.62 12.08
N VAL A 323 -51.28 -12.30 10.91
CA VAL A 323 -52.68 -12.65 10.55
C VAL A 323 -52.73 -13.71 9.43
N ALA A 324 -51.58 -14.30 9.07
CA ALA A 324 -51.49 -15.42 8.13
C ALA A 324 -50.83 -16.64 8.80
N CYS A 325 -51.50 -17.18 9.83
CA CYS A 325 -51.40 -18.56 10.31
C CYS A 325 -52.78 -18.96 10.84
#